data_AF-A0A031FZG0-F1
#
_entry.id   AF-A0A031FZG0-F1
#
_cell.length_a   1.000
_cell.length_b   1.000
_cell.length_c   1.000
_cell.angle_alpha   90.00
_cell.angle_beta   90.00
_cell.angle_gamma   90.00
#
_symmetry.space_group_name_H-M   'P 1'
#
loop_
_entity.id
_entity.type
_entity.pdbx_description
1 polymer ?
#
loop_
_entity_poly.entity_id
_entity_poly.type
_entity_poly.pdbx_seq_one_letter_code
_entity_poly.pdbx_strand_id
1 'polypeptide(L)'
;MIRATLGPHDELVLDGTGTPPETVRVVGTRARSEASLAATDAGWRAALPLRVSRWGGPVLAVPSGDYRVEVDGRKLEAGEITALPRALGESLAVEVADSRVVVGAPLSDVEATPAGQDALRRAYAEEADELENAVFFESFYGRNASCNPRAIDAEIARVAPGATRYWSVIDRSVDVPDGAIAVVEGSSQWWRARGVSRLLVINDWLRHPFVRRPGQRILQTWHGTPLKRLALDRPGFDPRRALAVVRESRRWDVLLAQNPYAARILSKAYAFGKKPVWVEGYPRNDVLASGDREAIRRDLRLGSDERVLLYAPTWRDDREQMVDFLDLERLAADTGAVLLVRGHSRTLLPGADTTGSRVIDVTGYPDISALQLAADALITDYSSVMFDFTATGKPVYFFAPDLDHYRGKLRGFYFDVATRAPGPITSTQEQLTAALVDPETPARHAERYASWVARFNARDDGHAAERVVARLLDQGMIARD
;
A
#
# COMPACT_ATOMS: atom_id res chain seq x y z
N MET A 1 6.91 -21.09 -33.39
CA MET A 1 6.22 -21.31 -32.10
C MET A 1 7.27 -21.33 -31.02
N ILE A 2 7.10 -20.51 -29.99
CA ILE A 2 8.03 -20.32 -28.89
C ILE A 2 7.63 -21.28 -27.76
N ARG A 3 8.55 -22.12 -27.31
CA ARG A 3 8.28 -23.06 -26.21
C ARG A 3 8.51 -22.37 -24.87
N ALA A 4 7.53 -22.46 -23.97
CA ALA A 4 7.60 -21.90 -22.62
C ALA A 4 7.81 -23.00 -21.58
N THR A 5 8.74 -22.78 -20.64
CA THR A 5 8.95 -23.64 -19.46
C THR A 5 9.33 -22.81 -18.25
N LEU A 6 9.06 -23.30 -17.04
CA LEU A 6 9.56 -22.70 -15.81
C LEU A 6 10.89 -23.36 -15.44
N GLY A 7 11.95 -22.57 -15.42
CA GLY A 7 13.29 -22.95 -14.98
C GLY A 7 13.50 -22.76 -13.46
N PRO A 8 14.72 -23.03 -12.96
CA PRO A 8 15.08 -22.80 -11.56
C PRO A 8 14.98 -21.31 -11.20
N HIS A 9 14.92 -21.01 -9.90
CA HIS A 9 14.91 -19.63 -9.38
C HIS A 9 13.80 -18.72 -9.95
N ASP A 10 12.66 -19.32 -10.29
CA ASP A 10 11.50 -18.64 -10.87
C ASP A 10 11.80 -17.93 -12.21
N GLU A 11 12.55 -18.60 -13.09
CA GLU A 11 12.86 -18.07 -14.43
C GLU A 11 11.90 -18.63 -15.48
N LEU A 12 11.18 -17.77 -16.19
CA LEU A 12 10.42 -18.19 -17.37
C LEU A 12 11.36 -18.31 -18.57
N VAL A 13 11.55 -19.52 -19.06
CA VAL A 13 12.41 -19.81 -20.20
C VAL A 13 11.58 -19.94 -21.46
N LEU A 14 11.91 -19.12 -22.46
CA LEU A 14 11.32 -19.13 -23.78
C LEU A 14 12.35 -19.58 -24.82
N ASP A 15 12.10 -20.72 -25.48
CA ASP A 15 12.93 -21.24 -26.56
C ASP A 15 12.24 -20.98 -27.91
N GLY A 16 12.89 -20.21 -28.78
CA GLY A 16 12.41 -19.90 -30.13
C GLY A 16 13.37 -20.40 -31.22
N THR A 17 12.86 -20.52 -32.44
CA THR A 17 13.64 -20.91 -33.62
C THR A 17 14.01 -19.67 -34.46
N GLY A 18 15.09 -19.78 -35.24
CA GLY A 18 15.54 -18.71 -36.15
C GLY A 18 16.46 -17.68 -35.49
N THR A 19 16.52 -16.49 -36.09
CA THR A 19 17.39 -15.40 -35.62
C THR A 19 16.99 -14.96 -34.21
N PRO A 20 17.95 -14.80 -33.27
CA PRO A 20 17.67 -14.24 -31.95
C PRO A 20 17.06 -12.84 -32.05
N PRO A 21 16.00 -12.53 -31.26
CA PRO A 21 15.49 -11.18 -31.14
C PRO A 21 16.50 -10.27 -30.42
N GLU A 22 16.33 -8.96 -30.51
CA GLU A 22 17.12 -8.00 -29.74
C GLU A 22 16.63 -7.91 -28.29
N THR A 23 15.30 -8.02 -28.09
CA THR A 23 14.69 -7.92 -26.76
C THR A 23 13.55 -8.91 -26.59
N VAL A 24 13.45 -9.50 -25.40
CA VAL A 24 12.30 -10.27 -24.95
C VAL A 24 11.94 -9.83 -23.54
N ARG A 25 10.67 -9.52 -23.30
CA ARG A 25 10.19 -8.97 -22.03
C ARG A 25 8.85 -9.58 -21.63
N VAL A 26 8.62 -9.64 -20.33
CA VAL A 26 7.28 -9.78 -19.76
C VAL A 26 6.86 -8.47 -19.14
N VAL A 27 5.70 -7.96 -19.53
CA VAL A 27 5.21 -6.65 -19.14
C VAL A 27 3.85 -6.81 -18.46
N GLY A 28 3.81 -6.50 -17.17
CA GLY A 28 2.60 -6.47 -16.38
C GLY A 28 2.25 -5.05 -15.95
N THR A 29 1.16 -4.90 -15.21
CA THR A 29 0.70 -3.59 -14.72
C THR A 29 1.61 -2.99 -13.65
N ARG A 30 2.32 -3.83 -12.89
CA ARG A 30 3.10 -3.41 -11.70
C ARG A 30 4.58 -3.76 -11.76
N ALA A 31 4.99 -4.51 -12.77
CA ALA A 31 6.36 -4.94 -12.96
C ALA A 31 6.61 -5.28 -14.42
N ARG A 32 7.87 -5.11 -14.83
CA ARG A 32 8.41 -5.64 -16.08
C ARG A 32 9.65 -6.45 -15.76
N SER A 33 9.89 -7.48 -16.55
CA SER A 33 11.15 -8.23 -16.51
C SER A 33 11.65 -8.40 -17.93
N GLU A 34 12.97 -8.29 -18.09
CA GLU A 34 13.68 -8.36 -19.35
C GLU A 34 14.58 -9.59 -19.36
N ALA A 35 14.60 -10.28 -20.49
CA ALA A 35 15.28 -11.55 -20.61
C ALA A 35 16.79 -11.38 -20.78
N SER A 36 17.55 -12.34 -20.26
CA SER A 36 18.89 -12.63 -20.78
C SER A 36 18.76 -13.50 -22.03
N LEU A 37 19.38 -13.09 -23.14
CA LEU A 37 19.29 -13.76 -24.43
C LEU A 37 20.55 -14.56 -24.74
N ALA A 38 20.37 -15.78 -25.27
CA ALA A 38 21.44 -16.63 -25.75
C ALA A 38 21.06 -17.27 -27.09
N ALA A 39 22.02 -17.31 -28.03
CA ALA A 39 21.88 -18.12 -29.23
C ALA A 39 22.01 -19.62 -28.87
N THR A 40 21.24 -20.47 -29.55
CA THR A 40 21.29 -21.92 -29.40
C THR A 40 21.43 -22.57 -30.78
N ASP A 41 21.83 -23.85 -30.82
CA ASP A 41 21.96 -24.59 -32.08
C ASP A 41 20.65 -24.64 -32.89
N ALA A 42 19.50 -24.48 -32.21
CA ALA A 42 18.16 -24.52 -32.81
C ALA A 42 17.51 -23.12 -32.98
N GLY A 43 18.17 -22.04 -32.56
CA GLY A 43 17.64 -20.68 -32.62
C GLY A 43 18.10 -19.83 -31.43
N TRP A 44 17.20 -19.56 -30.50
CA TRP A 44 17.48 -18.67 -29.37
C TRP A 44 16.74 -19.09 -28.10
N ARG A 45 17.29 -18.69 -26.96
CA ARG A 45 16.72 -18.85 -25.63
C ARG A 45 16.66 -17.50 -24.93
N ALA A 46 15.49 -17.19 -24.37
CA ALA A 46 15.27 -16.04 -23.51
C ALA A 46 14.95 -16.52 -22.09
N ALA A 47 15.78 -16.12 -21.15
CA ALA A 47 15.66 -16.40 -19.73
C ALA A 47 15.09 -15.17 -19.02
N LEU A 48 13.80 -15.22 -18.64
CA LEU A 48 13.08 -14.10 -18.01
C LEU A 48 13.02 -14.29 -16.48
N PRO A 49 13.80 -13.55 -15.68
CA PRO A 49 13.71 -13.67 -14.24
C PRO A 49 12.37 -13.14 -13.75
N LEU A 50 11.54 -13.97 -13.12
CA LEU A 50 10.28 -13.52 -12.50
C LEU A 50 10.49 -13.09 -11.05
N ARG A 51 11.73 -12.76 -10.70
CA ARG A 51 12.12 -12.08 -9.47
C ARG A 51 12.91 -10.84 -9.83
N VAL A 52 12.49 -9.69 -9.31
CA VAL A 52 13.05 -8.38 -9.67
C VAL A 52 13.25 -7.52 -8.42
N SER A 53 14.31 -6.71 -8.42
CA SER A 53 14.42 -5.60 -7.46
C SER A 53 13.51 -4.46 -7.92
N ARG A 54 12.62 -4.02 -7.03
CA ARG A 54 11.79 -2.84 -7.24
C ARG A 54 12.26 -1.74 -6.31
N TRP A 55 12.41 -0.52 -6.83
CA TRP A 55 12.80 0.66 -6.05
C TRP A 55 14.15 0.51 -5.33
N GLY A 56 15.09 -0.27 -5.88
CA GLY A 56 16.40 -0.52 -5.25
C GLY A 56 16.36 -1.44 -4.03
N GLY A 57 15.19 -2.02 -3.71
CA GLY A 57 15.00 -2.94 -2.61
C GLY A 57 15.39 -4.39 -2.92
N PRO A 58 14.97 -5.36 -2.09
CA PRO A 58 15.31 -6.78 -2.26
C PRO A 58 14.75 -7.36 -3.57
N VAL A 59 15.41 -8.41 -4.06
CA VAL A 59 14.96 -9.18 -5.23
C VAL A 59 13.85 -10.15 -4.81
N LEU A 60 12.61 -9.76 -5.11
CA LEU A 60 11.39 -10.48 -4.75
C LEU A 60 10.64 -10.96 -6.00
N ALA A 61 9.68 -11.86 -5.84
CA ALA A 61 8.80 -12.28 -6.93
C ALA A 61 8.15 -11.06 -7.60
N VAL A 62 7.92 -11.14 -8.92
CA VAL A 62 7.03 -10.17 -9.57
C VAL A 62 5.62 -10.32 -8.99
N PRO A 63 4.85 -9.23 -8.86
CA PRO A 63 3.52 -9.30 -8.25
C PRO A 63 2.57 -10.22 -9.01
N SER A 64 1.65 -10.88 -8.30
CA SER A 64 0.63 -11.70 -8.96
C SER A 64 -0.21 -10.86 -9.92
N GLY A 65 -0.56 -11.45 -11.06
CA GLY A 65 -1.35 -10.83 -12.12
C GLY A 65 -1.00 -11.33 -13.52
N ASP A 66 -1.60 -10.68 -14.51
CA ASP A 66 -1.38 -10.96 -15.93
C ASP A 66 -0.21 -10.17 -16.48
N TYR A 67 0.64 -10.85 -17.24
CA TYR A 67 1.77 -10.30 -17.96
C TYR A 67 1.66 -10.67 -19.44
N ARG A 68 1.92 -9.70 -20.32
CA ARG A 68 2.06 -9.97 -21.76
C ARG A 68 3.52 -10.22 -22.09
N VAL A 69 3.77 -11.12 -23.04
CA VAL A 69 5.11 -11.33 -23.60
C VAL A 69 5.30 -10.38 -24.79
N GLU A 70 6.42 -9.66 -24.79
CA GLU A 70 6.86 -8.81 -25.89
C GLU A 70 8.18 -9.31 -26.46
N VAL A 71 8.30 -9.35 -27.78
CA VAL A 71 9.52 -9.68 -28.53
C VAL A 71 9.78 -8.55 -29.51
N ASP A 72 10.93 -7.87 -29.39
CA ASP A 72 11.28 -6.68 -30.17
C ASP A 72 10.18 -5.60 -30.15
N GLY A 73 9.59 -5.39 -28.96
CA GLY A 73 8.48 -4.46 -28.74
C GLY A 73 7.12 -4.90 -29.28
N ARG A 74 7.05 -6.05 -29.98
CA ARG A 74 5.79 -6.62 -30.47
C ARG A 74 5.20 -7.58 -29.44
N LYS A 75 3.94 -7.37 -29.10
CA LYS A 75 3.16 -8.31 -28.29
C LYS A 75 2.98 -9.64 -29.03
N LEU A 76 3.17 -10.76 -28.33
CA LEU A 76 2.83 -12.08 -28.85
C LEU A 76 1.31 -12.30 -28.87
N GLU A 77 0.83 -12.87 -29.97
CA GLU A 77 -0.55 -13.26 -30.21
C GLU A 77 -0.78 -14.74 -29.90
N ALA A 78 -2.05 -15.15 -29.79
CA ALA A 78 -2.44 -16.51 -29.46
C ALA A 78 -1.82 -17.54 -30.43
N GLY A 79 -1.24 -18.61 -29.88
CA GLY A 79 -0.59 -19.69 -30.65
C GLY A 79 0.87 -19.42 -31.03
N GLU A 80 1.41 -18.23 -30.75
CA GLU A 80 2.84 -17.96 -30.95
C GLU A 80 3.72 -18.55 -29.84
N ILE A 81 3.18 -18.73 -28.63
CA ILE A 81 3.82 -19.33 -27.46
C ILE A 81 3.06 -20.58 -27.02
N THR A 82 3.77 -21.65 -26.63
CA THR A 82 3.15 -22.88 -26.13
C THR A 82 2.51 -22.65 -24.78
N ALA A 83 1.38 -23.30 -24.52
CA ALA A 83 0.79 -23.31 -23.19
C ALA A 83 1.75 -23.97 -22.18
N LEU A 84 1.82 -23.39 -20.98
CA LEU A 84 2.49 -23.94 -19.82
C LEU A 84 1.41 -24.13 -18.75
N PRO A 85 1.02 -25.37 -18.40
CA PRO A 85 0.15 -25.61 -17.26
C PRO A 85 0.74 -24.98 -16.01
N ARG A 86 -0.11 -24.62 -15.04
CA ARG A 86 0.31 -24.04 -13.77
C ARG A 86 1.49 -24.83 -13.18
N ALA A 87 2.63 -24.17 -13.09
CA ALA A 87 3.86 -24.70 -12.53
C ALA A 87 4.18 -23.92 -11.25
N LEU A 88 4.46 -24.64 -10.17
CA LEU A 88 4.88 -24.06 -8.90
C LEU A 88 6.40 -23.86 -8.90
N GLY A 89 6.84 -22.62 -8.68
CA GLY A 89 8.23 -22.26 -8.46
C GLY A 89 8.58 -22.13 -6.98
N GLU A 90 9.71 -21.50 -6.69
CA GLU A 90 10.21 -21.25 -5.34
C GLU A 90 9.39 -20.19 -4.61
N SER A 91 9.04 -19.09 -5.31
CA SER A 91 8.35 -17.95 -4.70
C SER A 91 7.02 -17.57 -5.36
N LEU A 92 6.68 -18.22 -6.48
CA LEU A 92 5.46 -17.94 -7.25
C LEU A 92 4.93 -19.20 -7.94
N ALA A 93 3.73 -19.09 -8.52
CA ALA A 93 3.23 -20.03 -9.51
C ALA A 93 3.09 -19.32 -10.86
N VAL A 94 3.37 -20.02 -11.95
CA VAL A 94 3.31 -19.47 -13.32
C VAL A 94 2.49 -20.38 -14.21
N GLU A 95 1.63 -19.78 -15.01
CA GLU A 95 0.90 -20.42 -16.09
C GLU A 95 1.09 -19.59 -17.37
N VAL A 96 1.15 -20.25 -18.53
CA VAL A 96 1.08 -19.58 -19.83
C VAL A 96 -0.17 -20.06 -20.55
N ALA A 97 -1.12 -19.15 -20.76
CA ALA A 97 -2.39 -19.41 -21.43
C ALA A 97 -2.72 -18.23 -22.35
N ASP A 98 -3.17 -18.50 -23.57
CA ASP A 98 -3.57 -17.48 -24.56
C ASP A 98 -2.55 -16.34 -24.75
N SER A 99 -1.27 -16.70 -24.79
CA SER A 99 -0.14 -15.78 -24.91
C SER A 99 0.02 -14.77 -23.77
N ARG A 100 -0.57 -15.08 -22.61
CA ARG A 100 -0.36 -14.37 -21.35
C ARG A 100 0.42 -15.26 -20.39
N VAL A 101 1.32 -14.64 -19.65
CA VAL A 101 1.96 -15.23 -18.48
C VAL A 101 1.15 -14.80 -17.26
N VAL A 102 0.52 -15.76 -16.59
CA VAL A 102 -0.24 -15.52 -15.36
C VAL A 102 0.66 -15.89 -14.19
N VAL A 103 0.99 -14.91 -13.36
CA VAL A 103 1.75 -15.11 -12.12
C VAL A 103 0.79 -15.12 -10.95
N GLY A 104 0.92 -16.13 -10.09
CA GLY A 104 0.14 -16.28 -8.88
C GLY A 104 1.01 -16.53 -7.65
N ALA A 105 0.37 -16.50 -6.48
CA ALA A 105 1.01 -16.86 -5.22
C ALA A 105 1.46 -18.34 -5.22
N PRO A 106 2.52 -18.70 -4.47
CA PRO A 106 3.08 -20.05 -4.43
C PRO A 106 2.27 -20.99 -3.53
N LEU A 107 0.96 -21.07 -3.77
CA LEU A 107 0.09 -22.04 -3.10
C LEU A 107 0.31 -23.43 -3.71
N SER A 108 0.31 -24.48 -2.90
CA SER A 108 0.26 -25.84 -3.43
C SER A 108 -0.99 -26.07 -4.29
N ASP A 109 -0.99 -27.09 -5.13
CA ASP A 109 -2.15 -27.39 -5.99
C ASP A 109 -3.41 -27.67 -5.17
N VAL A 110 -3.27 -28.25 -3.97
CA VAL A 110 -4.39 -28.44 -3.05
C VAL A 110 -4.87 -27.10 -2.49
N GLU A 111 -3.95 -26.28 -1.98
CA GLU A 111 -4.26 -24.95 -1.41
C GLU A 111 -4.90 -24.01 -2.44
N ALA A 112 -4.52 -24.10 -3.70
CA ALA A 112 -5.08 -23.26 -4.76
C ALA A 112 -6.54 -23.60 -5.11
N THR A 113 -7.07 -24.75 -4.66
CA THR A 113 -8.43 -25.18 -4.97
C THR A 113 -9.47 -24.65 -3.98
N PRO A 114 -10.73 -24.43 -4.40
CA PRO A 114 -11.82 -24.09 -3.47
C PRO A 114 -12.00 -25.12 -2.35
N ALA A 115 -11.90 -26.42 -2.66
CA ALA A 115 -12.03 -27.49 -1.68
C ALA A 115 -10.89 -27.47 -0.64
N GLY A 116 -9.66 -27.20 -1.07
CA GLY A 116 -8.52 -27.03 -0.18
C GLY A 116 -8.68 -25.81 0.74
N GLN A 117 -9.11 -24.68 0.19
CA GLN A 117 -9.41 -23.48 0.99
C GLN A 117 -10.51 -23.73 2.03
N ASP A 118 -11.57 -24.46 1.67
CA ASP A 118 -12.63 -24.82 2.62
C ASP A 118 -12.17 -25.82 3.68
N ALA A 119 -11.27 -26.75 3.34
CA ALA A 119 -10.65 -27.65 4.31
C ALA A 119 -9.77 -26.87 5.30
N LEU A 120 -8.93 -25.96 4.82
CA LEU A 120 -8.08 -25.11 5.67
C LEU A 120 -8.90 -24.20 6.57
N ARG A 121 -9.98 -23.60 6.06
CA ARG A 121 -10.87 -22.76 6.86
C ARG A 121 -11.56 -23.54 7.98
N ARG A 122 -11.97 -24.78 7.71
CA ARG A 122 -12.54 -25.67 8.75
C ARG A 122 -11.51 -26.05 9.78
N ALA A 123 -10.32 -26.47 9.34
CA ALA A 123 -9.20 -26.77 10.23
C ALA A 123 -8.90 -25.58 11.15
N TYR A 124 -8.73 -24.37 10.61
CA TYR A 124 -8.54 -23.14 11.38
C TYR A 124 -9.65 -22.85 12.39
N ALA A 125 -10.92 -23.14 12.05
CA ALA A 125 -12.04 -22.93 12.96
C ALA A 125 -12.08 -23.96 14.10
N GLU A 126 -11.62 -25.18 13.84
CA GLU A 126 -11.60 -26.30 14.79
C GLU A 126 -10.31 -26.37 15.63
N GLU A 127 -9.22 -25.81 15.14
CA GLU A 127 -7.87 -25.83 15.74
C GLU A 127 -7.86 -25.33 17.19
N ALA A 128 -7.35 -26.13 18.13
CA ALA A 128 -7.38 -25.80 19.56
C ALA A 128 -6.00 -25.46 20.12
N ASP A 129 -5.05 -25.11 19.25
CA ASP A 129 -3.68 -24.80 19.62
C ASP A 129 -3.62 -23.67 20.65
N GLU A 130 -2.66 -23.78 21.58
CA GLU A 130 -2.35 -22.72 22.53
C GLU A 130 -1.85 -21.48 21.80
N LEU A 131 -2.19 -20.30 22.34
CA LEU A 131 -1.71 -19.05 21.77
C LEU A 131 -0.20 -18.91 22.02
N GLU A 132 0.52 -18.57 20.97
CA GLU A 132 1.95 -18.28 21.00
C GLU A 132 2.19 -16.81 21.38
N ASN A 133 3.41 -16.49 21.83
CA ASN A 133 3.91 -15.12 21.87
C ASN A 133 4.16 -14.58 20.46
N ALA A 134 3.09 -14.47 19.67
CA ALA A 134 3.15 -14.12 18.26
C ALA A 134 2.18 -12.99 17.90
N VAL A 135 2.61 -12.18 16.95
CA VAL A 135 1.87 -11.05 16.40
C VAL A 135 1.65 -11.28 14.92
N PHE A 136 0.40 -11.26 14.50
CA PHE A 136 0.00 -11.32 13.10
C PHE A 136 -0.31 -9.92 12.58
N PHE A 137 0.48 -9.46 11.62
CA PHE A 137 0.32 -8.17 10.97
C PHE A 137 -0.37 -8.33 9.62
N GLU A 138 -1.34 -7.46 9.34
CA GLU A 138 -1.93 -7.33 8.01
C GLU A 138 -2.16 -5.86 7.67
N SER A 139 -1.61 -5.45 6.52
CA SER A 139 -1.81 -4.10 6.00
C SER A 139 -2.43 -4.15 4.62
N PHE A 140 -3.54 -3.43 4.45
CA PHE A 140 -4.31 -3.32 3.20
C PHE A 140 -4.60 -4.69 2.56
N TYR A 141 -5.02 -5.66 3.39
CA TYR A 141 -5.32 -7.03 2.98
C TYR A 141 -4.10 -7.76 2.40
N GLY A 142 -2.95 -7.62 3.06
CA GLY A 142 -1.70 -8.27 2.69
C GLY A 142 -1.05 -7.74 1.41
N ARG A 143 -1.53 -6.64 0.83
CA ARG A 143 -0.98 -6.09 -0.42
C ARG A 143 0.39 -5.45 -0.23
N ASN A 144 0.65 -4.91 0.96
CA ASN A 144 1.88 -4.23 1.33
C ASN A 144 2.18 -4.48 2.82
N ALA A 145 3.43 -4.72 3.21
CA ALA A 145 3.86 -4.56 4.59
C ALA A 145 4.24 -3.09 4.85
N SER A 146 3.27 -2.28 5.28
CA SER A 146 3.43 -0.82 5.38
C SER A 146 2.52 -0.23 6.46
N CYS A 147 2.46 1.11 6.53
CA CYS A 147 1.53 1.85 7.38
C CYS A 147 1.79 1.59 8.89
N ASN A 148 0.78 1.84 9.73
CA ASN A 148 0.88 1.70 11.19
C ASN A 148 1.36 0.30 11.62
N PRO A 149 0.89 -0.81 11.00
CA PRO A 149 1.39 -2.15 11.33
C PRO A 149 2.91 -2.29 11.18
N ARG A 150 3.53 -1.68 10.14
CA ARG A 150 4.99 -1.76 9.90
C ARG A 150 5.79 -1.06 10.99
N ALA A 151 5.36 0.12 11.39
CA ALA A 151 6.05 0.86 12.45
C ALA A 151 5.89 0.19 13.83
N ILE A 152 4.71 -0.41 14.10
CA ILE A 152 4.49 -1.21 15.32
C ILE A 152 5.37 -2.47 15.32
N ASP A 153 5.49 -3.15 14.18
CA ASP A 153 6.39 -4.30 14.01
C ASP A 153 7.85 -3.93 14.28
N ALA A 154 8.32 -2.82 13.72
CA ALA A 154 9.70 -2.35 13.93
C ALA A 154 9.99 -2.07 15.41
N GLU A 155 9.05 -1.46 16.13
CA GLU A 155 9.20 -1.22 17.55
C GLU A 155 9.14 -2.52 18.38
N ILE A 156 8.24 -3.46 18.04
CA ILE A 156 8.19 -4.78 18.70
C ILE A 156 9.51 -5.53 18.49
N ALA A 157 10.07 -5.52 17.28
CA ALA A 157 11.36 -6.14 16.99
C ALA A 157 12.49 -5.58 17.87
N ARG A 158 12.40 -4.30 18.25
CA ARG A 158 13.38 -3.62 19.09
C ARG A 158 13.23 -3.96 20.59
N VAL A 159 12.01 -3.96 21.12
CA VAL A 159 11.77 -4.05 22.59
C VAL A 159 11.24 -5.40 23.08
N ALA A 160 10.77 -6.25 22.18
CA ALA A 160 10.24 -7.59 22.44
C ALA A 160 10.69 -8.57 21.35
N PRO A 161 12.01 -8.78 21.13
CA PRO A 161 12.53 -9.61 20.06
C PRO A 161 12.14 -11.10 20.17
N GLY A 162 11.70 -11.56 21.36
CA GLY A 162 11.17 -12.90 21.56
C GLY A 162 9.78 -13.13 20.95
N ALA A 163 9.06 -12.05 20.58
CA ALA A 163 7.77 -12.18 19.95
C ALA A 163 7.89 -12.54 18.46
N THR A 164 7.26 -13.63 18.04
CA THR A 164 7.21 -14.04 16.62
C THR A 164 6.37 -13.04 15.83
N ARG A 165 6.89 -12.54 14.71
CA ARG A 165 6.21 -11.53 13.86
C ARG A 165 5.82 -12.14 12.52
N TYR A 166 4.53 -12.46 12.35
CA TYR A 166 3.98 -12.96 11.09
C TYR A 166 3.39 -11.82 10.26
N TRP A 167 3.68 -11.79 8.96
CA TRP A 167 3.09 -10.84 8.03
C TRP A 167 2.21 -11.52 6.99
N SER A 168 0.93 -11.19 7.00
CA SER A 168 -0.01 -11.53 5.94
C SER A 168 0.41 -10.85 4.64
N VAL A 169 0.69 -11.64 3.60
CA VAL A 169 1.03 -11.14 2.27
C VAL A 169 0.19 -11.83 1.20
N ILE A 170 -0.24 -11.10 0.17
CA ILE A 170 -1.00 -11.71 -0.94
C ILE A 170 -0.15 -12.66 -1.79
N ASP A 171 1.17 -12.38 -1.86
CA ASP A 171 2.16 -13.14 -2.61
C ASP A 171 3.57 -12.75 -2.14
N ARG A 172 4.61 -13.40 -2.68
CA ARG A 172 6.01 -13.16 -2.33
C ARG A 172 6.63 -11.94 -3.02
N SER A 173 5.82 -11.07 -3.64
CA SER A 173 6.30 -9.77 -4.13
C SER A 173 6.32 -8.72 -3.04
N VAL A 174 5.65 -8.97 -1.92
CA VAL A 174 5.56 -8.06 -0.78
C VAL A 174 6.80 -8.20 0.09
N ASP A 175 7.56 -7.12 0.16
CA ASP A 175 8.68 -6.99 1.09
C ASP A 175 8.15 -6.93 2.53
N VAL A 176 8.76 -7.68 3.44
CA VAL A 176 8.39 -7.72 4.86
C VAL A 176 9.58 -7.33 5.73
N PRO A 177 9.37 -6.76 6.92
CA PRO A 177 10.46 -6.35 7.79
C PRO A 177 11.44 -7.48 8.13
N ASP A 178 12.72 -7.15 8.30
CA ASP A 178 13.76 -8.10 8.66
C ASP A 178 13.38 -8.90 9.92
N GLY A 179 13.65 -10.21 9.90
CA GLY A 179 13.31 -11.13 10.97
C GLY A 179 11.81 -11.47 11.09
N ALA A 180 10.94 -10.86 10.27
CA ALA A 180 9.54 -11.25 10.21
C ALA A 180 9.32 -12.40 9.22
N ILE A 181 8.21 -13.13 9.43
CA ILE A 181 7.85 -14.29 8.62
C ILE A 181 6.68 -13.91 7.71
N ALA A 182 6.95 -13.76 6.41
CA ALA A 182 5.90 -13.62 5.40
C ALA A 182 5.09 -14.91 5.27
N VAL A 183 3.79 -14.84 5.53
CA VAL A 183 2.82 -15.92 5.36
C VAL A 183 1.83 -15.56 4.27
N VAL A 184 1.75 -16.40 3.24
CA VAL A 184 0.95 -16.13 2.03
C VAL A 184 -0.52 -16.38 2.30
N GLU A 185 -1.37 -15.40 2.04
CA GLU A 185 -2.83 -15.48 2.21
C GLU A 185 -3.40 -16.76 1.58
N GLY A 186 -4.18 -17.50 2.36
CA GLY A 186 -4.79 -18.76 1.94
C GLY A 186 -3.90 -19.99 2.10
N SER A 187 -2.62 -19.86 2.42
CA SER A 187 -1.78 -21.02 2.75
C SER A 187 -2.10 -21.59 4.13
N SER A 188 -1.78 -22.86 4.34
CA SER A 188 -1.85 -23.52 5.65
C SER A 188 -1.10 -22.75 6.76
N GLN A 189 0.09 -22.22 6.45
CA GLN A 189 0.88 -21.41 7.37
C GLN A 189 0.18 -20.11 7.75
N TRP A 190 -0.51 -19.47 6.80
CA TRP A 190 -1.26 -18.23 7.05
C TRP A 190 -2.44 -18.45 7.99
N TRP A 191 -3.21 -19.53 7.77
CA TRP A 191 -4.31 -19.91 8.64
C TRP A 191 -3.82 -20.23 10.06
N ARG A 192 -2.75 -21.02 10.18
CA ARG A 192 -2.13 -21.33 11.48
C ARG A 192 -1.65 -20.08 12.19
N ALA A 193 -0.84 -19.24 11.53
CA ALA A 193 -0.29 -18.01 12.10
C ALA A 193 -1.40 -17.11 12.67
N ARG A 194 -2.53 -17.01 11.95
CA ARG A 194 -3.70 -16.24 12.39
C ARG A 194 -4.45 -16.89 13.57
N GLY A 195 -4.37 -18.21 13.72
CA GLY A 195 -4.97 -18.96 14.82
C GLY A 195 -4.16 -18.87 16.12
N VAL A 196 -2.85 -19.06 16.02
CA VAL A 196 -1.95 -19.13 17.20
C VAL A 196 -1.48 -17.76 17.69
N SER A 197 -1.55 -16.70 16.86
CA SER A 197 -1.08 -15.38 17.29
C SER A 197 -1.99 -14.79 18.35
N ARG A 198 -1.44 -14.47 19.52
CA ARG A 198 -2.18 -13.80 20.59
C ARG A 198 -2.61 -12.37 20.24
N LEU A 199 -1.88 -11.70 19.35
CA LEU A 199 -2.20 -10.35 18.88
C LEU A 199 -2.31 -10.31 17.36
N LEU A 200 -3.38 -9.69 16.85
CA LEU A 200 -3.48 -9.28 15.45
C LEU A 200 -3.41 -7.75 15.37
N VAL A 201 -2.54 -7.23 14.52
CA VAL A 201 -2.42 -5.80 14.23
C VAL A 201 -2.82 -5.56 12.78
N ILE A 202 -3.96 -4.91 12.57
CA ILE A 202 -4.55 -4.71 11.24
C ILE A 202 -4.84 -3.24 10.99
N ASN A 203 -4.90 -2.80 9.74
CA ASN A 203 -5.24 -1.41 9.38
C ASN A 203 -6.50 -1.28 8.51
N ASP A 204 -7.16 -2.40 8.21
CA ASP A 204 -8.39 -2.48 7.44
C ASP A 204 -9.27 -3.62 7.99
N TRP A 205 -10.40 -3.91 7.35
CA TRP A 205 -11.29 -4.99 7.74
C TRP A 205 -10.65 -6.36 7.56
N LEU A 206 -11.06 -7.33 8.38
CA LEU A 206 -10.74 -8.73 8.16
C LEU A 206 -11.62 -9.31 7.05
N ARG A 207 -11.07 -9.46 5.85
CA ARG A 207 -11.80 -10.01 4.67
C ARG A 207 -12.21 -11.46 4.86
N HIS A 208 -11.34 -12.25 5.48
CA HIS A 208 -11.57 -13.67 5.73
C HIS A 208 -12.31 -13.92 7.04
N PRO A 209 -13.09 -15.01 7.14
CA PRO A 209 -13.74 -15.41 8.39
C PRO A 209 -12.75 -15.43 9.56
N PHE A 210 -13.11 -14.82 10.68
CA PHE A 210 -12.29 -14.76 11.89
C PHE A 210 -12.94 -15.57 12.99
N VAL A 211 -12.20 -16.52 13.55
CA VAL A 211 -12.62 -17.30 14.71
C VAL A 211 -11.72 -16.89 15.86
N ARG A 212 -12.29 -16.18 16.82
CA ARG A 212 -11.55 -15.66 17.97
C ARG A 212 -11.21 -16.79 18.93
N ARG A 213 -9.93 -16.91 19.28
CA ARG A 213 -9.48 -17.76 20.39
C ARG A 213 -9.53 -17.02 21.73
N PRO A 214 -9.85 -17.69 22.85
CA PRO A 214 -9.72 -17.09 24.18
C PRO A 214 -8.30 -16.55 24.39
N GLY A 215 -8.18 -15.31 24.87
CA GLY A 215 -6.89 -14.63 25.04
C GLY A 215 -6.42 -13.83 23.82
N GLN A 216 -6.93 -14.11 22.61
CA GLN A 216 -6.55 -13.38 21.40
C GLN A 216 -7.10 -11.94 21.42
N ARG A 217 -6.32 -10.99 20.90
CA ARG A 217 -6.65 -9.56 20.81
C ARG A 217 -6.43 -9.02 19.41
N ILE A 218 -7.23 -8.03 19.01
CA ILE A 218 -7.11 -7.31 17.74
C ILE A 218 -6.93 -5.82 17.99
N LEU A 219 -5.80 -5.27 17.55
CA LEU A 219 -5.54 -3.84 17.40
C LEU A 219 -5.90 -3.41 15.97
N GLN A 220 -6.99 -2.66 15.83
CA GLN A 220 -7.36 -2.00 14.57
C GLN A 220 -6.70 -0.62 14.54
N THR A 221 -5.72 -0.45 13.65
CA THR A 221 -4.94 0.78 13.54
C THR A 221 -5.58 1.83 12.62
N TRP A 222 -6.49 1.37 11.75
CA TRP A 222 -6.99 2.15 10.61
C TRP A 222 -5.84 2.77 9.79
N HIS A 223 -6.15 3.66 8.87
CA HIS A 223 -5.18 4.14 7.88
C HIS A 223 -5.31 5.62 7.54
N GLY A 224 -5.88 6.44 8.43
CA GLY A 224 -5.98 7.89 8.21
C GLY A 224 -7.03 8.58 9.05
N THR A 225 -6.78 9.86 9.36
CA THR A 225 -7.81 10.74 9.91
C THR A 225 -8.95 10.92 8.90
N PRO A 226 -10.21 10.65 9.28
CA PRO A 226 -11.33 10.75 8.34
C PRO A 226 -11.70 12.19 7.96
N LEU A 227 -11.69 12.47 6.65
CA LEU A 227 -12.38 13.64 6.09
C LEU A 227 -13.78 13.27 5.56
N LYS A 228 -13.85 12.20 4.77
CA LYS A 228 -15.06 11.71 4.11
C LYS A 228 -15.88 10.88 5.11
N ARG A 229 -17.22 10.99 5.07
CA ARG A 229 -18.08 10.16 5.91
C ARG A 229 -17.91 8.68 5.59
N LEU A 230 -17.80 7.85 6.62
CA LEU A 230 -17.48 6.43 6.49
C LEU A 230 -18.42 5.57 7.34
N ALA A 231 -18.43 4.26 7.05
CA ALA A 231 -19.22 3.26 7.76
C ALA A 231 -20.69 3.68 7.96
N LEU A 232 -21.17 3.79 9.21
CA LEU A 232 -22.57 4.15 9.52
C LEU A 232 -22.91 5.61 9.22
N ASP A 233 -21.92 6.50 9.12
CA ASP A 233 -22.14 7.91 8.82
C ASP A 233 -22.29 8.18 7.31
N ARG A 234 -22.07 7.17 6.45
CA ARG A 234 -22.29 7.31 5.01
C ARG A 234 -23.74 7.70 4.72
N PRO A 235 -24.00 8.62 3.77
CA PRO A 235 -25.35 8.95 3.35
C PRO A 235 -26.14 7.71 2.90
N GLY A 236 -27.44 7.72 3.19
CA GLY A 236 -28.34 6.61 2.88
C GLY A 236 -28.21 5.45 3.88
N PHE A 237 -29.32 5.15 4.58
CA PHE A 237 -29.38 4.00 5.46
C PHE A 237 -29.40 2.70 4.63
N ASP A 238 -28.50 1.79 4.95
CA ASP A 238 -28.38 0.48 4.34
C ASP A 238 -28.23 -0.56 5.45
N PRO A 239 -29.24 -1.39 5.71
CA PRO A 239 -29.23 -2.33 6.83
C PRO A 239 -28.15 -3.42 6.67
N ARG A 240 -27.80 -3.81 5.44
CA ARG A 240 -26.74 -4.81 5.19
C ARG A 240 -25.38 -4.23 5.55
N ARG A 241 -25.11 -3.00 5.13
CA ARG A 241 -23.90 -2.25 5.51
C ARG A 241 -23.82 -2.06 7.01
N ALA A 242 -24.91 -1.63 7.65
CA ALA A 242 -24.93 -1.40 9.08
C ALA A 242 -24.61 -2.68 9.86
N LEU A 243 -25.20 -3.82 9.47
CA LEU A 243 -24.91 -5.11 10.07
C LEU A 243 -23.46 -5.55 9.85
N ALA A 244 -22.91 -5.36 8.65
CA ALA A 244 -21.51 -5.67 8.34
C ALA A 244 -20.55 -4.84 9.20
N VAL A 245 -20.78 -3.53 9.32
CA VAL A 245 -19.98 -2.63 10.15
C VAL A 245 -20.00 -3.06 11.61
N VAL A 246 -21.18 -3.35 12.17
CA VAL A 246 -21.31 -3.76 13.58
C VAL A 246 -20.67 -5.14 13.82
N ARG A 247 -20.83 -6.09 12.89
CA ARG A 247 -20.18 -7.40 12.99
C ARG A 247 -18.66 -7.27 12.96
N GLU A 248 -18.15 -6.42 12.08
CA GLU A 248 -16.71 -6.19 11.96
C GLU A 248 -16.14 -5.47 13.19
N SER A 249 -16.75 -4.37 13.64
CA SER A 249 -16.25 -3.62 14.81
C SER A 249 -16.33 -4.41 16.12
N ARG A 250 -17.24 -5.38 16.21
CA ARG A 250 -17.28 -6.33 17.34
C ARG A 250 -16.04 -7.23 17.40
N ARG A 251 -15.36 -7.48 16.27
CA ARG A 251 -14.12 -8.25 16.21
C ARG A 251 -12.92 -7.49 16.76
N TRP A 252 -12.93 -6.16 16.84
CA TRP A 252 -11.76 -5.41 17.29
C TRP A 252 -11.78 -5.22 18.81
N ASP A 253 -10.63 -5.30 19.49
CA ASP A 253 -10.53 -5.03 20.93
C ASP A 253 -10.14 -3.57 21.18
N VAL A 254 -9.21 -3.06 20.36
CA VAL A 254 -8.67 -1.71 20.46
C VAL A 254 -8.76 -1.03 19.10
N LEU A 255 -9.09 0.26 19.11
CA LEU A 255 -9.00 1.12 17.95
C LEU A 255 -7.92 2.19 18.16
N LEU A 256 -6.97 2.30 17.25
CA LEU A 256 -6.01 3.43 17.23
C LEU A 256 -6.60 4.60 16.44
N ALA A 257 -6.38 5.80 16.95
CA ALA A 257 -6.69 7.04 16.28
C ALA A 257 -5.52 8.01 16.38
N GLN A 258 -5.25 8.73 15.29
CA GLN A 258 -4.18 9.73 15.22
C GLN A 258 -4.39 10.87 16.22
N ASN A 259 -5.63 11.35 16.35
CA ASN A 259 -5.98 12.53 17.14
C ASN A 259 -7.40 12.40 17.73
N PRO A 260 -7.77 13.26 18.71
CA PRO A 260 -9.09 13.21 19.35
C PRO A 260 -10.27 13.38 18.40
N TYR A 261 -10.07 14.09 17.28
CA TYR A 261 -11.09 14.24 16.24
C TYR A 261 -11.36 12.90 15.54
N ALA A 262 -10.32 12.21 15.07
CA ALA A 262 -10.43 10.90 14.46
C ALA A 262 -11.02 9.87 15.43
N ALA A 263 -10.61 9.91 16.70
CA ALA A 263 -11.12 9.02 17.75
C ALA A 263 -12.64 9.12 17.89
N ARG A 264 -13.18 10.34 17.97
CA ARG A 264 -14.62 10.58 18.08
C ARG A 264 -15.39 10.06 16.86
N ILE A 265 -14.86 10.34 15.67
CA ILE A 265 -15.52 9.94 14.42
C ILE A 265 -15.50 8.44 14.24
N LEU A 266 -14.33 7.81 14.31
CA LEU A 266 -14.21 6.36 14.08
C LEU A 266 -15.01 5.58 15.12
N SER A 267 -14.98 6.01 16.39
CA SER A 267 -15.76 5.38 17.46
C SER A 267 -17.27 5.40 17.16
N LYS A 268 -17.79 6.53 16.67
CA LYS A 268 -19.20 6.66 16.31
C LYS A 268 -19.54 5.89 15.03
N ALA A 269 -18.77 6.11 13.97
CA ALA A 269 -19.05 5.58 12.65
C ALA A 269 -19.00 4.05 12.58
N TYR A 270 -18.19 3.42 13.45
CA TYR A 270 -18.11 1.96 13.59
C TYR A 270 -18.93 1.38 14.75
N ALA A 271 -19.73 2.21 15.44
CA ALA A 271 -20.47 1.79 16.65
C ALA A 271 -19.57 1.07 17.67
N PHE A 272 -18.35 1.57 17.86
CA PHE A 272 -17.32 0.93 18.69
C PHE A 272 -17.61 1.04 20.20
N GLY A 273 -18.56 1.90 20.59
CA GLY A 273 -19.15 1.92 21.93
C GLY A 273 -18.14 2.29 23.01
N LYS A 274 -18.07 1.47 24.07
CA LYS A 274 -17.21 1.70 25.25
C LYS A 274 -15.84 1.00 25.16
N LYS A 275 -15.52 0.38 24.01
CA LYS A 275 -14.21 -0.26 23.81
C LYS A 275 -13.09 0.78 23.76
N PRO A 276 -11.85 0.42 24.13
CA PRO A 276 -10.75 1.37 24.22
C PRO A 276 -10.35 1.94 22.85
N VAL A 277 -10.37 3.27 22.76
CA VAL A 277 -9.80 4.03 21.63
C VAL A 277 -8.51 4.69 22.10
N TRP A 278 -7.39 4.37 21.48
CA TRP A 278 -6.08 4.91 21.83
C TRP A 278 -5.77 6.10 20.93
N VAL A 279 -5.43 7.23 21.53
CA VAL A 279 -5.07 8.46 20.82
C VAL A 279 -3.60 8.71 21.04
N GLU A 280 -2.76 8.09 20.20
CA GLU A 280 -1.30 8.07 20.41
C GLU A 280 -0.51 8.67 19.23
N GLY A 281 -1.20 9.29 18.26
CA GLY A 281 -0.62 9.58 16.95
C GLY A 281 -0.70 8.37 16.03
N TYR A 282 -0.07 8.45 14.87
CA TYR A 282 0.07 7.29 13.99
C TYR A 282 1.52 6.81 13.91
N PRO A 283 1.81 5.55 14.29
CA PRO A 283 3.15 4.95 14.19
C PRO A 283 3.80 5.12 12.82
N ARG A 284 3.02 5.07 11.72
CA ARG A 284 3.59 5.28 10.36
C ARG A 284 4.20 6.67 10.16
N ASN A 285 3.75 7.66 10.93
CA ASN A 285 4.20 9.04 10.81
C ASN A 285 5.49 9.28 11.62
N ASP A 286 5.97 8.34 12.43
CA ASP A 286 7.18 8.53 13.22
C ASP A 286 8.41 8.80 12.33
N VAL A 287 8.46 8.17 11.15
CA VAL A 287 9.49 8.40 10.13
C VAL A 287 9.53 9.84 9.61
N LEU A 288 8.44 10.61 9.73
CA LEU A 288 8.39 12.00 9.31
C LEU A 288 9.20 12.92 10.23
N ALA A 289 9.45 12.49 11.48
CA ALA A 289 10.23 13.24 12.47
C ALA A 289 11.71 12.81 12.50
N SER A 290 12.00 11.51 12.30
CA SER A 290 13.33 10.94 12.53
C SER A 290 13.93 10.16 11.35
N GLY A 291 13.23 10.05 10.22
CA GLY A 291 13.67 9.27 9.08
C GLY A 291 14.80 9.92 8.26
N ASP A 292 15.58 9.08 7.56
CA ASP A 292 16.62 9.51 6.63
C ASP A 292 16.03 9.91 5.27
N ARG A 293 15.77 11.21 5.09
CA ARG A 293 15.27 11.79 3.83
C ARG A 293 16.20 11.51 2.65
N GLU A 294 17.52 11.58 2.86
CA GLU A 294 18.49 11.46 1.78
C GLU A 294 18.64 10.01 1.30
N ALA A 295 18.44 9.03 2.19
CA ALA A 295 18.30 7.63 1.78
C ALA A 295 17.12 7.41 0.83
N ILE A 296 15.93 7.91 1.19
CA ILE A 296 14.75 7.78 0.32
C ILE A 296 14.93 8.51 -1.01
N ARG A 297 15.56 9.69 -0.99
CA ARG A 297 15.88 10.42 -2.24
C ARG A 297 16.82 9.64 -3.15
N ARG A 298 17.86 8.99 -2.59
CA ARG A 298 18.75 8.11 -3.37
C ARG A 298 18.01 6.92 -3.99
N ASP A 299 17.13 6.27 -3.24
CA ASP A 299 16.35 5.12 -3.74
C ASP A 299 15.40 5.51 -4.88
N LEU A 300 14.87 6.73 -4.82
CA LEU A 300 14.05 7.34 -5.88
C LEU A 300 14.88 7.97 -7.01
N ARG A 301 16.22 7.93 -6.92
CA ARG A 301 17.17 8.55 -7.87
C ARG A 301 16.97 10.06 -8.04
N LEU A 302 16.61 10.73 -6.95
CA LEU A 302 16.46 12.18 -6.88
C LEU A 302 17.80 12.84 -6.58
N GLY A 303 18.06 13.99 -7.21
CA GLY A 303 19.21 14.83 -6.88
C GLY A 303 19.06 15.48 -5.49
N SER A 304 20.18 15.67 -4.79
CA SER A 304 20.18 16.23 -3.43
C SER A 304 19.56 17.63 -3.34
N ASP A 305 19.82 18.46 -4.36
CA ASP A 305 19.37 19.86 -4.42
C ASP A 305 18.05 20.04 -5.18
N GLU A 306 17.43 18.96 -5.63
CA GLU A 306 16.17 19.04 -6.34
C GLU A 306 15.02 19.37 -5.39
N ARG A 307 14.17 20.31 -5.83
CA ARG A 307 12.86 20.56 -5.22
C ARG A 307 11.92 19.44 -5.65
N VAL A 308 11.33 18.74 -4.68
CA VAL A 308 10.46 17.58 -4.91
C VAL A 308 9.04 17.90 -4.46
N LEU A 309 8.05 17.73 -5.34
CA LEU A 309 6.63 17.90 -5.01
C LEU A 309 5.93 16.54 -5.08
N LEU A 310 5.23 16.15 -4.02
CA LEU A 310 4.39 14.95 -4.02
C LEU A 310 2.99 15.32 -4.44
N TYR A 311 2.53 14.81 -5.58
CA TYR A 311 1.14 14.94 -6.03
C TYR A 311 0.37 13.66 -5.69
N ALA A 312 -0.63 13.76 -4.80
CA ALA A 312 -1.40 12.63 -4.29
C ALA A 312 -2.91 12.92 -4.29
N PRO A 313 -3.57 12.96 -5.47
CA PRO A 313 -5.00 13.24 -5.59
C PRO A 313 -5.86 12.07 -5.08
N THR A 314 -7.11 12.35 -4.68
CA THR A 314 -8.05 11.27 -4.34
C THR A 314 -8.70 10.63 -5.56
N TRP A 315 -8.95 9.33 -5.45
CA TRP A 315 -9.76 8.62 -6.43
C TRP A 315 -11.20 9.16 -6.47
N ARG A 316 -11.77 9.22 -7.69
CA ARG A 316 -13.14 9.66 -7.97
C ARG A 316 -13.98 8.42 -8.30
N ASP A 317 -15.02 8.16 -7.49
CA ASP A 317 -15.87 6.96 -7.63
C ASP A 317 -16.65 6.92 -8.96
N ASP A 318 -16.87 8.09 -9.57
CA ASP A 318 -17.61 8.30 -10.81
C ASP A 318 -16.73 8.19 -12.07
N ARG A 319 -15.43 7.90 -11.94
CA ARG A 319 -14.49 7.89 -13.07
C ARG A 319 -13.52 6.72 -12.99
N GLU A 320 -13.34 6.05 -14.13
CA GLU A 320 -12.45 4.89 -14.24
C GLU A 320 -10.95 5.25 -14.26
N GLN A 321 -10.61 6.51 -14.58
CA GLN A 321 -9.24 6.99 -14.71
C GLN A 321 -8.95 8.14 -13.75
N MET A 322 -7.67 8.32 -13.39
CA MET A 322 -7.20 9.56 -12.76
C MET A 322 -7.42 10.68 -13.77
N VAL A 323 -8.32 11.61 -13.48
CA VAL A 323 -8.46 12.81 -14.30
C VAL A 323 -7.35 13.73 -13.86
N ASP A 324 -6.28 13.78 -14.65
CA ASP A 324 -5.29 14.81 -14.47
C ASP A 324 -5.86 16.10 -15.04
N PHE A 325 -6.37 16.96 -14.17
CA PHE A 325 -6.62 18.36 -14.56
C PHE A 325 -5.30 19.15 -14.59
N LEU A 326 -4.17 18.48 -14.35
CA LEU A 326 -2.83 19.02 -14.43
C LEU A 326 -2.11 18.42 -15.63
N ASP A 327 -1.54 19.30 -16.44
CA ASP A 327 -0.41 18.99 -17.29
C ASP A 327 0.84 18.94 -16.38
N LEU A 328 1.19 17.72 -15.96
CA LEU A 328 2.27 17.46 -15.01
C LEU A 328 3.65 17.85 -15.56
N GLU A 329 3.89 17.68 -16.86
CA GLU A 329 5.15 18.07 -17.49
C GLU A 329 5.30 19.60 -17.48
N ARG A 330 4.24 20.31 -17.88
CA ARG A 330 4.20 21.77 -17.79
C ARG A 330 4.34 22.25 -16.35
N LEU A 331 3.67 21.62 -15.39
CA LEU A 331 3.80 21.99 -13.98
C LEU A 331 5.23 21.77 -13.45
N ALA A 332 5.86 20.65 -13.81
CA ALA A 332 7.25 20.37 -13.45
C ALA A 332 8.21 21.41 -14.08
N ALA A 333 8.00 21.76 -15.34
CA ALA A 333 8.77 22.79 -16.04
C ALA A 333 8.60 24.18 -15.41
N ASP A 334 7.35 24.61 -15.19
CA ASP A 334 7.04 25.94 -14.66
C ASP A 334 7.55 26.13 -13.22
N THR A 335 7.62 25.05 -12.43
CA THR A 335 8.09 25.08 -11.03
C THR A 335 9.57 24.73 -10.86
N GLY A 336 10.21 24.19 -11.90
CA GLY A 336 11.56 23.62 -11.84
C GLY A 336 11.70 22.39 -10.93
N ALA A 337 10.59 21.81 -10.47
CA ALA A 337 10.58 20.73 -9.49
C ALA A 337 10.52 19.34 -10.15
N VAL A 338 10.87 18.31 -9.38
CA VAL A 338 10.55 16.91 -9.68
C VAL A 338 9.19 16.57 -9.06
N LEU A 339 8.26 16.06 -9.86
CA LEU A 339 6.93 15.63 -9.42
C LEU A 339 6.91 14.14 -9.15
N LEU A 340 6.63 13.76 -7.91
CA LEU A 340 6.29 12.39 -7.54
C LEU A 340 4.77 12.22 -7.63
N VAL A 341 4.30 11.37 -8.53
CA VAL A 341 2.86 11.15 -8.76
C VAL A 341 2.42 9.89 -8.03
N ARG A 342 1.56 10.05 -7.03
CA ARG A 342 0.98 8.95 -6.26
C ARG A 342 -0.49 8.76 -6.63
N GLY A 343 -0.73 7.92 -7.62
CA GLY A 343 -2.08 7.48 -7.97
C GLY A 343 -2.73 6.59 -6.91
N HIS A 344 -4.02 6.27 -7.11
CA HIS A 344 -4.70 5.30 -6.27
C HIS A 344 -4.35 3.87 -6.73
N SER A 345 -4.28 2.92 -5.80
CA SER A 345 -4.07 1.49 -6.10
C SER A 345 -5.13 0.84 -7.02
N ARG A 346 -6.17 1.59 -7.41
CA ARG A 346 -7.25 1.19 -8.31
C ARG A 346 -7.14 1.81 -9.71
N THR A 347 -6.31 2.83 -9.88
CA THR A 347 -6.05 3.52 -11.15
C THR A 347 -4.73 3.06 -11.78
N LEU A 348 -4.27 1.85 -11.43
CA LEU A 348 -3.12 1.19 -12.04
C LEU A 348 -3.45 0.89 -13.51
N LEU A 349 -3.26 1.88 -14.38
CA LEU A 349 -3.30 1.68 -15.82
C LEU A 349 -1.99 1.01 -16.25
N PRO A 350 -2.02 0.09 -17.23
CA PRO A 350 -0.79 -0.44 -17.83
C PRO A 350 -0.06 0.66 -18.60
N GLY A 351 1.25 0.77 -18.39
CA GLY A 351 2.17 1.24 -19.44
C GLY A 351 2.11 2.72 -19.82
N ALA A 352 1.59 3.60 -18.97
CA ALA A 352 1.91 5.02 -19.04
C ALA A 352 2.80 5.33 -17.84
N ASP A 353 4.09 4.98 -17.92
CA ASP A 353 5.07 5.77 -17.19
C ASP A 353 4.77 7.21 -17.61
N THR A 354 4.29 8.08 -16.71
CA THR A 354 4.21 9.52 -16.98
C THR A 354 5.66 9.99 -17.06
N THR A 355 6.27 9.74 -18.21
CA THR A 355 7.71 9.84 -18.47
C THR A 355 8.00 11.21 -19.02
N GLY A 356 7.79 12.21 -18.17
CA GLY A 356 8.51 13.47 -18.29
C GLY A 356 9.87 13.33 -17.61
N SER A 357 10.89 14.04 -18.10
CA SER A 357 12.24 14.04 -17.47
C SER A 357 12.25 14.38 -15.96
N ARG A 358 11.16 14.95 -15.44
CA ARG A 358 10.97 15.38 -14.05
C ARG A 358 9.66 14.87 -13.44
N VAL A 359 9.00 13.88 -14.03
CA VAL A 359 7.77 13.27 -13.50
C VAL A 359 8.04 11.79 -13.22
N ILE A 360 7.78 11.36 -11.98
CA ILE A 360 8.04 9.99 -11.53
C ILE A 360 6.74 9.41 -10.97
N ASP A 361 6.19 8.40 -11.63
CA ASP A 361 5.08 7.62 -11.08
C ASP A 361 5.58 6.77 -9.91
N VAL A 362 5.13 7.11 -8.70
CA VAL A 362 5.45 6.40 -7.46
C VAL A 362 4.23 5.64 -6.92
N THR A 363 3.22 5.36 -7.73
CA THR A 363 2.01 4.60 -7.34
C THR A 363 2.35 3.21 -6.80
N GLY A 364 3.36 2.56 -7.37
CA GLY A 364 3.86 1.26 -6.95
C GLY A 364 4.77 1.28 -5.72
N TYR A 365 5.13 2.44 -5.18
CA TYR A 365 6.03 2.54 -4.03
C TYR A 365 5.35 2.01 -2.75
N PRO A 366 6.01 1.21 -1.90
CA PRO A 366 5.33 0.49 -0.83
C PRO A 366 4.83 1.39 0.31
N ASP A 367 5.60 2.42 0.68
CA ASP A 367 5.34 3.25 1.86
C ASP A 367 5.16 4.73 1.50
N ILE A 368 3.95 5.25 1.70
CA ILE A 368 3.64 6.67 1.44
C ILE A 368 4.34 7.60 2.43
N SER A 369 4.66 7.16 3.64
CA SER A 369 5.30 7.99 4.67
C SER A 369 6.73 8.35 4.26
N ALA A 370 7.44 7.43 3.61
CA ALA A 370 8.75 7.70 3.00
C ALA A 370 8.66 8.72 1.85
N LEU A 371 7.64 8.62 0.99
CA LEU A 371 7.42 9.62 -0.07
C LEU A 371 7.14 11.02 0.51
N GLN A 372 6.35 11.10 1.58
CA GLN A 372 6.07 12.35 2.29
C GLN A 372 7.34 12.95 2.92
N LEU A 373 8.22 12.11 3.48
CA LEU A 373 9.51 12.54 4.01
C LEU A 373 10.42 13.10 2.91
N ALA A 374 10.46 12.46 1.73
CA ALA A 374 11.29 12.86 0.59
C ALA A 374 10.85 14.19 -0.06
N ALA A 375 9.54 14.48 -0.05
CA ALA A 375 8.95 15.65 -0.68
C ALA A 375 9.17 16.94 0.11
N ASP A 376 9.24 18.07 -0.59
CA ASP A 376 9.35 19.42 -0.04
C ASP A 376 7.99 20.10 0.12
N ALA A 377 6.99 19.66 -0.65
CA ALA A 377 5.60 20.06 -0.49
C ALA A 377 4.65 18.96 -0.98
N LEU A 378 3.42 19.00 -0.49
CA LEU A 378 2.33 18.13 -0.93
C LEU A 378 1.35 18.91 -1.81
N ILE A 379 0.96 18.33 -2.94
CA ILE A 379 -0.19 18.73 -3.74
C ILE A 379 -1.25 17.63 -3.58
N THR A 380 -2.42 17.99 -3.06
CA THR A 380 -3.50 17.05 -2.76
C THR A 380 -4.86 17.70 -2.97
N ASP A 381 -5.94 16.95 -2.80
CA ASP A 381 -7.30 17.46 -2.78
C ASP A 381 -7.98 17.14 -1.42
N TYR A 382 -8.96 16.25 -1.39
CA TYR A 382 -9.71 15.80 -0.21
C TYR A 382 -9.16 14.49 0.35
N SER A 383 -7.86 14.25 0.20
CA SER A 383 -7.17 13.05 0.70
C SER A 383 -6.90 13.15 2.20
N SER A 384 -6.95 12.02 2.91
CA SER A 384 -6.52 11.98 4.31
C SER A 384 -5.02 12.15 4.48
N VAL A 385 -4.21 12.03 3.41
CA VAL A 385 -2.76 12.21 3.47
C VAL A 385 -2.37 13.62 3.94
N MET A 386 -3.23 14.63 3.73
CA MET A 386 -3.00 15.98 4.25
C MET A 386 -2.87 16.02 5.77
N PHE A 387 -3.54 15.11 6.49
CA PHE A 387 -3.42 15.03 7.95
C PHE A 387 -2.08 14.42 8.38
N ASP A 388 -1.50 13.52 7.60
CA ASP A 388 -0.20 12.93 7.92
C ASP A 388 0.93 13.88 7.54
N PHE A 389 0.86 14.44 6.33
CA PHE A 389 1.93 15.28 5.78
C PHE A 389 2.20 16.52 6.62
N THR A 390 1.17 17.09 7.27
CA THR A 390 1.35 18.27 8.12
C THR A 390 2.22 18.03 9.35
N ALA A 391 2.48 16.77 9.73
CA ALA A 391 3.48 16.44 10.74
C ALA A 391 4.92 16.77 10.31
N THR A 392 5.19 16.91 9.01
CA THR A 392 6.51 17.29 8.48
C THR A 392 6.87 18.76 8.69
N GLY A 393 5.88 19.62 8.97
CA GLY A 393 6.05 21.08 8.96
C GLY A 393 6.17 21.70 7.56
N LYS A 394 6.06 20.92 6.48
CA LYS A 394 6.19 21.36 5.10
C LYS A 394 4.86 21.84 4.50
N PRO A 395 4.87 22.75 3.51
CA PRO A 395 3.65 23.33 2.95
C PRO A 395 2.79 22.31 2.18
N VAL A 396 1.48 22.52 2.23
CA VAL A 396 0.47 21.73 1.51
C VAL A 396 -0.30 22.65 0.57
N TYR A 397 -0.54 22.20 -0.65
CA TYR A 397 -1.30 22.90 -1.69
C TYR A 397 -2.50 22.05 -2.07
N PHE A 398 -3.68 22.68 -2.08
CA PHE A 398 -4.92 22.00 -2.41
C PHE A 398 -5.32 22.32 -3.85
N PHE A 399 -5.34 21.30 -4.70
CA PHE A 399 -5.83 21.41 -6.06
C PHE A 399 -7.21 20.76 -6.16
N ALA A 400 -8.23 21.60 -6.24
CA ALA A 400 -9.63 21.28 -5.99
C ALA A 400 -10.53 21.86 -7.10
N PRO A 401 -10.36 21.44 -8.37
CA PRO A 401 -11.14 21.97 -9.50
C PRO A 401 -12.63 21.62 -9.42
N ASP A 402 -12.99 20.61 -8.63
CA ASP A 402 -14.32 20.03 -8.54
C ASP A 402 -14.96 20.16 -7.14
N LEU A 403 -14.48 21.08 -6.30
CA LEU A 403 -14.89 21.22 -4.90
C LEU A 403 -16.41 21.31 -4.72
N ASP A 404 -17.08 22.14 -5.53
CA ASP A 404 -18.52 22.33 -5.46
C ASP A 404 -19.29 21.05 -5.80
N HIS A 405 -18.82 20.31 -6.80
CA HIS A 405 -19.41 19.02 -7.19
C HIS A 405 -19.19 17.96 -6.10
N TYR A 406 -17.97 17.89 -5.55
CA TYR A 406 -17.57 16.87 -4.59
C TYR A 406 -18.26 17.05 -3.23
N ARG A 407 -18.42 18.30 -2.78
CA ARG A 407 -19.12 18.66 -1.55
C ARG A 407 -20.58 18.21 -1.55
N GLY A 408 -21.25 18.37 -2.70
CA GLY A 408 -22.71 18.17 -2.81
C GLY A 408 -23.16 16.74 -3.09
N LYS A 409 -22.35 15.87 -3.73
CA LYS A 409 -22.87 14.66 -4.38
C LYS A 409 -22.23 13.32 -3.99
N LEU A 410 -20.94 13.28 -3.66
CA LEU A 410 -20.21 11.99 -3.68
C LEU A 410 -20.15 11.26 -2.34
N ARG A 411 -19.76 11.91 -1.22
CA ARG A 411 -19.64 11.23 0.09
C ARG A 411 -19.97 12.06 1.33
N GLY A 412 -20.08 13.39 1.21
CA GLY A 412 -20.19 14.30 2.35
C GLY A 412 -18.92 14.34 3.21
N PHE A 413 -18.57 15.53 3.69
CA PHE A 413 -17.44 15.71 4.61
C PHE A 413 -17.89 15.83 6.07
N TYR A 414 -16.99 15.50 6.99
CA TYR A 414 -17.18 15.78 8.42
C TYR A 414 -16.98 17.25 8.77
N PHE A 415 -16.19 17.99 7.97
CA PHE A 415 -16.06 19.43 8.06
C PHE A 415 -15.73 20.03 6.68
N ASP A 416 -15.89 21.35 6.57
CA ASP A 416 -15.58 22.09 5.34
C ASP A 416 -14.07 22.38 5.24
N VAL A 417 -13.38 21.67 4.34
CA VAL A 417 -11.94 21.86 4.09
C VAL A 417 -11.64 23.28 3.65
N ALA A 418 -12.52 23.91 2.88
CA ALA A 418 -12.29 25.26 2.35
C ALA A 418 -12.06 26.30 3.45
N THR A 419 -12.71 26.08 4.59
CA THR A 419 -12.64 26.99 5.74
C THR A 419 -11.44 26.78 6.64
N ARG A 420 -10.72 25.66 6.49
CA ARG A 420 -9.70 25.19 7.45
C ARG A 420 -8.39 24.72 6.82
N ALA A 421 -8.28 24.71 5.50
CA ALA A 421 -7.11 24.21 4.81
C ALA A 421 -5.82 24.89 5.32
N PRO A 422 -4.77 24.11 5.66
CA PRO A 422 -3.48 24.62 6.12
C PRO A 422 -2.64 25.23 4.98
N GLY A 423 -3.22 25.45 3.81
CA GLY A 423 -2.55 26.00 2.64
C GLY A 423 -3.53 26.51 1.59
N PRO A 424 -3.04 27.02 0.45
CA PRO A 424 -3.87 27.59 -0.60
C PRO A 424 -4.76 26.53 -1.25
N ILE A 425 -5.95 26.95 -1.65
CA ILE A 425 -6.88 26.13 -2.44
C ILE A 425 -6.98 26.77 -3.82
N THR A 426 -6.76 25.95 -4.84
CA THR A 426 -6.67 26.35 -6.24
C THR A 426 -7.60 25.48 -7.09
N SER A 427 -8.14 26.04 -8.16
CA SER A 427 -9.08 25.34 -9.05
C SER A 427 -8.55 25.22 -10.49
N THR A 428 -7.46 25.90 -10.81
CA THR A 428 -6.77 25.80 -12.10
C THR A 428 -5.27 25.58 -11.91
N GLN A 429 -4.61 25.02 -12.93
CA GLN A 429 -3.17 24.82 -12.90
C GLN A 429 -2.42 26.15 -12.78
N GLU A 430 -2.87 27.21 -13.44
CA GLU A 430 -2.24 28.53 -13.37
C GLU A 430 -2.23 29.07 -11.93
N GLN A 431 -3.33 28.90 -11.19
CA GLN A 431 -3.41 29.27 -9.78
C GLN A 431 -2.48 28.41 -8.91
N LEU A 432 -2.42 27.11 -9.18
CA LEU A 432 -1.54 26.18 -8.47
C LEU A 432 -0.07 26.53 -8.70
N THR A 433 0.35 26.72 -9.95
CA THR A 433 1.71 27.14 -10.32
C THR A 433 2.06 28.45 -9.64
N ALA A 434 1.20 29.48 -9.73
CA ALA A 434 1.43 30.77 -9.08
C ALA A 434 1.64 30.63 -7.56
N ALA A 435 0.85 29.81 -6.89
CA ALA A 435 1.00 29.54 -5.46
C ALA A 435 2.31 28.79 -5.15
N LEU A 436 2.70 27.82 -5.98
CA LEU A 436 3.91 27.01 -5.80
C LEU A 436 5.22 27.79 -6.02
N VAL A 437 5.21 28.81 -6.88
CA VAL A 437 6.40 29.63 -7.17
C VAL A 437 6.50 30.88 -6.28
N ASP A 438 5.40 31.32 -5.66
CA ASP A 438 5.41 32.44 -4.69
C ASP A 438 5.96 31.97 -3.33
N PRO A 439 7.18 32.38 -2.92
CA PRO A 439 7.80 31.95 -1.67
C PRO A 439 7.07 32.46 -0.43
N GLU A 440 6.20 33.47 -0.56
CA GLU A 440 5.42 34.02 0.57
C GLU A 440 4.15 33.21 0.84
N THR A 441 3.76 32.30 -0.06
CA THR A 441 2.53 31.50 0.09
C THR A 441 2.50 30.73 1.42
N PRO A 442 3.56 29.99 1.84
CA PRO A 442 3.54 29.33 3.15
C PRO A 442 3.36 30.30 4.32
N ALA A 443 4.01 31.47 4.29
CA ALA A 443 3.91 32.47 5.36
C ALA A 443 2.48 33.00 5.51
N ARG A 444 1.78 33.25 4.40
CA ARG A 444 0.36 33.68 4.40
C ARG A 444 -0.59 32.65 5.04
N HIS A 445 -0.18 31.38 5.12
CA HIS A 445 -0.97 30.29 5.69
C HIS A 445 -0.45 29.78 7.05
N ALA A 446 0.61 30.37 7.60
CA ALA A 446 1.31 29.86 8.79
C ALA A 446 0.40 29.70 10.02
N GLU A 447 -0.48 30.67 10.31
CA GLU A 447 -1.41 30.59 11.44
C GLU A 447 -2.42 29.43 11.29
N ARG A 448 -2.96 29.24 10.08
CA ARG A 448 -3.86 28.12 9.78
C ARG A 448 -3.14 26.79 9.86
N TYR A 449 -1.89 26.73 9.38
CA TYR A 449 -1.05 25.55 9.48
C TYR A 449 -0.77 25.18 10.94
N ALA A 450 -0.39 26.16 11.78
CA ALA A 450 -0.15 25.93 13.21
C ALA A 450 -1.42 25.43 13.93
N SER A 451 -2.57 26.04 13.64
CA SER A 451 -3.87 25.61 14.17
C SER A 451 -4.24 24.17 13.73
N TRP A 452 -3.92 23.83 12.48
CA TRP A 452 -4.12 22.48 11.94
C TRP A 452 -3.24 21.45 12.65
N VAL A 453 -1.94 21.71 12.77
CA VAL A 453 -0.97 20.83 13.45
C VAL A 453 -1.37 20.62 14.91
N ALA A 454 -1.68 21.69 15.64
CA ALA A 454 -2.12 21.61 17.04
C ALA A 454 -3.38 20.73 17.20
N ARG A 455 -4.24 20.70 16.19
CA ARG A 455 -5.49 19.94 16.23
C ARG A 455 -5.33 18.48 15.80
N PHE A 456 -4.52 18.21 14.78
CA PHE A 456 -4.50 16.91 14.11
C PHE A 456 -3.20 16.12 14.31
N ASN A 457 -2.09 16.78 14.63
CA ASN A 457 -0.74 16.21 14.68
C ASN A 457 -0.07 16.35 16.05
N ALA A 458 -0.79 16.75 17.10
CA ALA A 458 -0.22 16.96 18.44
C ALA A 458 0.48 15.72 19.06
N ARG A 459 0.30 14.54 18.48
CA ARG A 459 0.96 13.29 18.89
C ARG A 459 1.72 12.59 17.77
N ASP A 460 1.90 13.22 16.62
CA ASP A 460 2.80 12.73 15.57
C ASP A 460 4.19 13.33 15.83
N ASP A 461 4.81 12.92 16.93
CA ASP A 461 6.05 13.47 17.50
C ASP A 461 7.27 12.56 17.32
N GLY A 462 7.16 11.49 16.53
CA GLY A 462 8.23 10.50 16.35
C GLY A 462 8.17 9.31 17.31
N HIS A 463 7.22 9.29 18.26
CA HIS A 463 7.16 8.29 19.34
C HIS A 463 5.81 7.56 19.43
N ALA A 464 5.00 7.56 18.35
CA ALA A 464 3.69 6.92 18.37
C ALA A 464 3.80 5.38 18.45
N ALA A 465 4.74 4.77 17.73
CA ALA A 465 5.00 3.33 17.78
C ALA A 465 5.39 2.88 19.20
N GLU A 466 6.33 3.60 19.84
CA GLU A 466 6.78 3.32 21.21
C GLU A 466 5.62 3.34 22.20
N ARG A 467 4.76 4.36 22.13
CA ARG A 467 3.57 4.45 23.01
C ARG A 467 2.60 3.30 22.78
N VAL A 468 2.34 2.94 21.52
CA VAL A 468 1.42 1.85 21.21
C VAL A 468 1.99 0.52 21.72
N VAL A 469 3.27 0.24 21.47
CA VAL A 469 3.91 -1.03 21.89
C VAL A 469 4.05 -1.12 23.40
N ALA A 470 4.39 -0.02 24.08
CA ALA A 470 4.37 0.04 25.55
C ALA A 470 3.01 -0.38 26.11
N ARG A 471 1.91 0.14 25.55
CA ARG A 471 0.56 -0.24 25.97
C ARG A 471 0.19 -1.68 25.66
N LEU A 472 0.69 -2.25 24.55
CA LEU A 472 0.50 -3.66 24.22
C LEU A 472 1.18 -4.57 25.25
N LEU A 473 2.40 -4.21 25.67
CA LEU A 473 3.15 -4.91 26.71
C LEU A 473 2.49 -4.76 28.08
N ASP A 474 2.14 -3.54 28.49
CA ASP A 474 1.52 -3.26 29.80
C ASP A 474 0.18 -3.98 29.99
N GLN A 475 -0.57 -4.19 28.90
CA GLN A 475 -1.84 -4.91 28.92
C GLN A 475 -1.69 -6.42 28.70
N GLY A 476 -0.46 -6.93 28.63
CA GLY A 476 -0.16 -8.35 28.42
C GLY A 476 -0.68 -8.90 27.10
N MET A 477 -0.85 -8.04 26.08
CA MET A 477 -1.29 -8.46 24.75
C MET A 477 -0.17 -9.18 24.00
N ILE A 478 1.08 -8.86 24.34
CA ILE A 478 2.32 -9.53 23.92
C ILE A 478 3.28 -9.58 25.11
N ALA A 479 4.26 -10.48 25.06
CA ALA A 479 5.34 -10.57 26.05
C ALA A 479 6.69 -10.24 25.40
N ARG A 480 7.67 -9.84 26.23
CA ARG A 480 9.03 -9.55 25.74
C ARG A 480 9.79 -10.82 25.35
N ASP A 481 9.56 -11.89 26.10
CA ASP A 481 10.13 -13.23 25.94
C ASP A 481 9.01 -14.26 25.72
#